data_AF-F7M9X7-F1
#
_entry.id   AF-F7M9X7-F1
#
_cell.length_a   1.000
_cell.length_b   1.000
_cell.length_c   1.000
_cell.angle_alpha   90.00
_cell.angle_beta   90.00
_cell.angle_gamma   90.00
#
_symmetry.space_group_name_H-M   'P 1'
#
loop_
_entity.id
_entity.type
_entity.pdbx_description
1 polymer ?
#
loop_
_entity_poly.entity_id
_entity_poly.type
_entity_poly.pdbx_seq_one_letter_code
_entity_poly.pdbx_strand_id
1 'polypeptide(L)'
;EDERRMERQKRAVPILAEIWQMIKPVFDQTRGDTANLFLKAVRYAVNEWEAVSRYVQNGKAEIDNNTAERMMKPICMGRKNYLFCGSELGAKNASMLYSIIETCKMNGLRPVKYIAEILTKLTAGETNYMSLLPINNNKEY
;
A
#
# COMPACT_ATOMS: atom_id res chain seq x y z
N GLU A 1 -10.79 13.04 -10.82
CA GLU A 1 -9.76 13.32 -9.79
C GLU A 1 -10.01 14.64 -9.08
N ASP A 2 -10.18 15.73 -9.83
CA ASP A 2 -10.48 17.05 -9.28
C ASP A 2 -11.78 17.10 -8.49
N GLU A 3 -12.82 16.40 -8.94
CA GLU A 3 -14.10 16.31 -8.21
C GLU A 3 -13.94 15.76 -6.80
N ARG A 4 -13.22 14.64 -6.65
CA ARG A 4 -12.94 14.02 -5.33
C ARG A 4 -12.12 14.95 -4.45
N ARG A 5 -11.15 15.68 -5.01
CA ARG A 5 -10.36 16.68 -4.28
C ARG A 5 -11.27 17.83 -3.82
N MET A 6 -12.07 18.40 -4.71
CA MET A 6 -13.00 19.50 -4.39
C MET A 6 -13.97 19.11 -3.28
N GLU A 7 -14.52 17.90 -3.34
CA GLU A 7 -15.45 17.42 -2.32
C GLU A 7 -14.78 17.25 -0.96
N ARG A 8 -13.52 16.77 -0.94
CA ARG A 8 -12.70 16.70 0.29
C ARG A 8 -12.38 18.08 0.85
N GLN A 9 -12.08 19.06 0.00
CA GLN A 9 -11.88 20.44 0.45
C GLN A 9 -13.14 21.00 1.12
N LYS A 10 -14.34 20.69 0.59
CA LYS A 10 -15.61 21.16 1.17
C LYS A 10 -16.00 20.44 2.46
N ARG A 11 -15.80 19.12 2.53
CA ARG A 11 -16.31 18.28 3.64
C ARG A 11 -15.26 17.87 4.65
N ALA A 12 -14.09 17.43 4.18
CA ALA A 12 -13.08 16.81 5.04
C ALA A 12 -12.15 17.84 5.70
N VAL A 13 -11.80 18.92 5.02
CA VAL A 13 -10.92 19.97 5.58
C VAL A 13 -11.52 20.63 6.83
N PRO A 14 -12.82 20.98 6.88
CA PRO A 14 -13.43 21.50 8.10
C PRO A 14 -13.32 20.51 9.27
N ILE A 15 -13.59 19.22 9.04
CA ILE A 15 -13.48 18.18 10.07
C ILE A 15 -12.05 18.02 10.55
N LEU A 16 -11.06 18.03 9.65
CA LEU A 16 -9.65 17.99 10.03
C LEU A 16 -9.29 19.21 10.89
N ALA A 17 -9.77 20.40 10.53
CA ALA A 17 -9.53 21.61 11.32
C ALA A 17 -10.15 21.50 12.73
N GLU A 18 -11.38 20.99 12.85
CA GLU A 18 -12.03 20.74 14.14
C GLU A 18 -11.23 19.74 15.00
N ILE A 19 -10.79 18.63 14.41
CA ILE A 19 -9.96 17.64 15.10
C ILE A 19 -8.64 18.28 15.56
N TRP A 20 -7.99 19.08 14.70
CA TRP A 20 -6.75 19.78 15.05
C TRP A 20 -6.94 20.71 16.24
N GLN A 21 -8.03 21.49 16.24
CA GLN A 21 -8.38 22.39 17.34
C GLN A 21 -8.60 21.64 18.65
N MET A 22 -9.08 20.40 18.60
CA MET A 22 -9.22 19.56 19.80
C MET A 22 -7.89 18.97 20.29
N ILE A 23 -7.05 18.43 19.39
CA ILE A 23 -5.85 17.67 19.80
C ILE A 23 -4.62 18.54 20.05
N LYS A 24 -4.48 19.65 19.33
CA LYS A 24 -3.27 20.49 19.38
C LYS A 24 -3.07 21.17 20.75
N PRO A 25 -4.11 21.70 21.41
CA PRO A 25 -3.97 22.26 22.75
C PRO A 25 -3.52 21.21 23.77
N VAL A 26 -4.11 20.00 23.71
CA VAL A 26 -3.72 18.88 24.59
C VAL A 26 -2.25 18.55 24.39
N PHE A 27 -1.79 18.46 23.14
CA PHE A 27 -0.39 18.22 22.82
C PHE A 27 0.54 19.31 23.38
N ASP A 28 0.20 20.59 23.21
CA ASP A 28 1.03 21.71 23.64
C ASP A 28 1.14 21.82 25.16
N GLN A 29 0.03 21.57 25.87
CA GLN A 29 -0.01 21.66 27.34
C GLN A 29 0.70 20.48 28.03
N THR A 30 0.80 19.32 27.38
CA THR A 30 1.27 18.07 28.00
C THR A 30 2.62 17.58 27.45
N ARG A 31 3.40 18.47 26.81
CA ARG A 31 4.71 18.11 26.21
C ARG A 31 5.71 17.57 27.24
N GLY A 32 5.72 18.14 28.44
CA GLY A 32 6.62 17.76 29.53
C GLY A 32 6.14 16.57 30.36
N ASP A 33 4.88 16.15 30.18
CA ASP A 33 4.26 15.15 31.03
C ASP A 33 4.77 13.74 30.70
N THR A 34 4.71 12.86 31.70
CA THR A 34 4.94 11.43 31.49
C THR A 34 3.81 10.86 30.62
N ALA A 35 4.16 10.29 29.48
CA ALA A 35 3.17 9.87 28.48
C ALA A 35 2.44 8.58 28.88
N ASN A 36 1.18 8.71 29.29
CA ASN A 36 0.23 7.58 29.32
C ASN A 36 -0.21 7.20 27.88
N LEU A 37 -1.03 6.16 27.74
CA LEU A 37 -1.45 5.67 26.41
C LEU A 37 -2.18 6.74 25.58
N PHE A 38 -2.99 7.58 26.24
CA PHE A 38 -3.70 8.68 25.58
C PHE A 38 -2.74 9.76 25.08
N LEU A 39 -1.79 10.21 25.91
CA LEU A 39 -0.79 11.21 25.52
C LEU A 39 0.13 10.68 24.41
N LYS A 40 0.44 9.38 24.40
CA LYS A 40 1.16 8.74 23.28
C LYS A 40 0.37 8.85 21.97
N ALA A 41 -0.93 8.58 22.00
CA ALA A 41 -1.80 8.69 20.83
C ALA A 41 -1.92 10.14 20.33
N VAL A 42 -2.08 11.11 21.23
CA VAL A 42 -2.12 12.55 20.88
C VAL A 42 -0.81 12.98 20.23
N ARG A 43 0.34 12.62 20.82
CA ARG A 43 1.66 12.94 20.27
C ARG A 43 1.85 12.33 18.88
N TYR A 44 1.46 11.07 18.71
CA TYR A 44 1.50 10.41 17.41
C TYR A 44 0.63 11.12 16.37
N ALA A 45 -0.63 11.40 16.68
CA ALA A 45 -1.56 12.06 15.77
C ALA A 45 -1.09 13.46 15.36
N VAL A 46 -0.51 14.24 16.28
CA VAL A 46 0.03 15.57 15.97
C VAL A 46 1.29 15.49 15.12
N ASN A 47 2.20 14.56 15.41
CA ASN A 47 3.43 14.39 14.64
C ASN A 47 3.15 13.90 13.20
N GLU A 48 2.13 13.06 13.02
CA GLU A 48 1.73 12.52 11.71
C GLU A 48 0.68 13.38 11.00
N TRP A 49 0.34 14.56 11.53
CA TRP A 49 -0.78 15.35 11.04
C TRP A 49 -0.69 15.73 9.57
N GLU A 50 0.52 16.07 9.11
CA GLU A 50 0.77 16.39 7.71
C GLU A 50 0.50 15.18 6.81
N ALA A 51 0.95 13.99 7.21
CA ALA A 51 0.73 12.75 6.48
C ALA A 51 -0.76 12.40 6.41
N VAL A 52 -1.46 12.45 7.55
CA VAL A 52 -2.90 12.18 7.65
C VAL A 52 -3.73 13.18 6.83
N SER A 53 -3.32 14.44 6.76
CA SER A 53 -4.06 15.47 6.03
C SER A 53 -3.80 15.46 4.53
N ARG A 54 -2.76 14.78 4.05
CA ARG A 54 -2.28 14.89 2.65
C ARG A 54 -3.32 14.43 1.61
N TYR A 55 -4.19 13.48 1.95
CA TYR A 55 -5.18 12.94 1.02
C TYR A 55 -6.21 13.98 0.56
N VAL A 56 -6.45 15.05 1.33
CA VAL A 56 -7.38 16.12 0.91
C VAL A 56 -6.82 16.99 -0.21
N GLN A 57 -5.51 16.99 -0.40
CA GLN A 57 -4.83 17.74 -1.45
C GLN A 57 -4.69 16.96 -2.76
N ASN A 58 -4.78 15.62 -2.70
CA ASN A 58 -4.62 14.74 -3.86
C ASN A 58 -5.84 13.82 -4.02
N GLY A 59 -6.60 14.00 -5.10
CA GLY A 59 -7.79 13.18 -5.39
C GLY A 59 -7.49 11.70 -5.65
N LYS A 60 -6.27 11.34 -6.03
CA LYS A 60 -5.82 9.93 -6.20
C LYS A 60 -5.43 9.26 -4.88
N ALA A 61 -5.09 10.04 -3.86
CA ALA A 61 -4.69 9.48 -2.58
C ALA A 61 -5.92 8.92 -1.85
N GLU A 62 -5.78 7.72 -1.31
CA GLU A 62 -6.74 7.17 -0.36
C GLU A 62 -6.51 7.78 1.03
N ILE A 63 -7.57 7.81 1.85
CA ILE A 63 -7.50 8.32 3.23
C ILE A 63 -6.77 7.33 4.15
N ASP A 64 -6.78 6.06 3.79
CA ASP A 64 -6.17 4.98 4.54
C ASP A 64 -5.26 4.14 3.64
N ASN A 65 -4.47 3.28 4.27
CA ASN A 65 -3.57 2.34 3.62
C ASN A 65 -4.17 0.92 3.55
N ASN A 66 -5.49 0.75 3.76
CA ASN A 66 -6.13 -0.56 3.93
C ASN A 66 -5.88 -1.47 2.72
N THR A 67 -5.89 -0.91 1.52
CA THR A 67 -5.58 -1.66 0.28
C THR A 67 -4.17 -2.24 0.31
N ALA A 68 -3.18 -1.43 0.69
CA ALA A 68 -1.79 -1.87 0.79
C ALA A 68 -1.61 -2.92 1.90
N GLU A 69 -2.22 -2.72 3.07
CA GLU A 69 -2.19 -3.70 4.15
C GLU A 69 -2.84 -5.02 3.73
N ARG A 70 -3.98 -4.96 3.03
CA ARG A 70 -4.67 -6.15 2.52
C ARG A 70 -3.81 -6.91 1.51
N MET A 71 -3.07 -6.21 0.65
CA MET A 71 -2.11 -6.82 -0.28
C MET A 71 -0.92 -7.47 0.45
N MET A 72 -0.53 -6.94 1.62
CA MET A 72 0.56 -7.50 2.42
C MET A 72 0.13 -8.73 3.26
N LYS A 73 -1.16 -8.85 3.60
CA LYS A 73 -1.68 -9.95 4.44
C LYS A 73 -1.27 -11.36 3.96
N PRO A 74 -1.41 -11.73 2.67
CA PRO A 74 -0.97 -13.04 2.18
C PRO A 74 0.53 -13.29 2.37
N ILE A 75 1.35 -12.25 2.21
CA ILE A 75 2.81 -12.33 2.40
C ILE A 75 3.11 -12.61 3.87
N CYS A 76 2.51 -11.84 4.78
CA CYS A 76 2.68 -12.04 6.23
C CYS A 76 2.23 -13.43 6.70
N MET A 77 1.11 -13.93 6.16
CA MET A 77 0.61 -15.26 6.47
C MET A 77 1.52 -16.36 5.90
N GLY A 78 1.92 -16.24 4.64
CA GLY A 78 2.77 -17.24 4.01
C GLY A 78 4.18 -17.28 4.58
N ARG A 79 4.73 -16.16 5.10
CA ARG A 79 6.03 -16.16 5.82
C ARG A 79 6.08 -17.16 6.98
N LYS A 80 4.95 -17.43 7.65
CA LYS A 80 4.87 -18.46 8.69
C LYS A 80 4.94 -19.89 8.15
N ASN A 81 4.67 -20.07 6.86
CA ASN A 81 4.57 -21.35 6.17
C ASN A 81 5.74 -21.61 5.20
N TYR A 82 6.61 -20.62 4.93
CA TYR A 82 7.75 -20.80 4.03
C TYR A 82 8.91 -21.46 4.76
N LEU A 83 9.26 -22.68 4.37
CA LEU A 83 10.43 -23.42 4.89
C LEU A 83 11.77 -22.85 4.39
N PHE A 84 11.74 -21.91 3.44
CA PHE A 84 12.91 -21.41 2.68
C PHE A 84 13.12 -19.89 2.76
N CYS A 85 12.25 -19.15 3.46
CA CYS A 85 12.46 -17.71 3.72
C CYS A 85 13.27 -17.45 5.00
N GLY A 86 14.30 -18.28 5.24
CA GLY A 86 15.26 -18.12 6.33
C GLY A 86 16.53 -17.36 5.96
N SER A 87 16.76 -17.10 4.66
CA SER A 87 17.92 -16.36 4.15
C SER A 87 17.50 -15.11 3.38
N GLU A 88 18.38 -14.13 3.27
CA GLU A 88 18.16 -12.90 2.50
C GLU A 88 17.84 -13.20 1.02
N LEU A 89 18.56 -14.16 0.42
CA LEU A 89 18.30 -14.61 -0.95
C LEU A 89 16.89 -15.20 -1.09
N GLY A 90 16.46 -16.02 -0.13
CA GLY A 90 15.10 -16.57 -0.12
C GLY A 90 14.03 -15.49 0.00
N ALA A 91 14.26 -14.46 0.80
CA ALA A 91 13.38 -13.31 0.92
C ALA A 91 13.30 -12.50 -0.39
N LYS A 92 14.44 -12.29 -1.07
CA LYS A 92 14.50 -11.59 -2.35
C LYS A 92 13.78 -12.35 -3.47
N ASN A 93 13.94 -13.67 -3.54
CA ASN A 93 13.23 -14.48 -4.53
C ASN A 93 11.72 -14.49 -4.27
N ALA A 94 11.31 -14.59 -3.01
CA ALA A 94 9.89 -14.51 -2.64
C ALA A 94 9.29 -13.15 -3.01
N SER A 95 9.98 -12.04 -2.74
CA SER A 95 9.47 -10.69 -3.07
C SER A 95 9.32 -10.48 -4.58
N MET A 96 10.24 -11.01 -5.39
CA MET A 96 10.12 -11.00 -6.86
C MET A 96 8.87 -11.76 -7.33
N LEU A 97 8.65 -12.98 -6.81
CA LEU A 97 7.49 -13.79 -7.17
C LEU A 97 6.18 -13.12 -6.75
N TYR A 98 6.10 -12.59 -5.54
CA TYR A 98 4.93 -11.83 -5.06
C TYR A 98 4.65 -10.61 -5.92
N SER A 99 5.69 -9.88 -6.31
CA SER A 99 5.55 -8.71 -7.20
C SER A 99 4.91 -9.11 -8.54
N ILE A 100 5.36 -10.22 -9.15
CA ILE A 100 4.78 -10.72 -10.40
C ILE A 100 3.31 -11.14 -10.21
N ILE A 101 3.02 -11.90 -9.15
CA ILE A 101 1.66 -12.39 -8.86
C ILE A 101 0.69 -11.24 -8.63
N GLU A 102 1.07 -10.25 -7.81
CA GLU A 102 0.20 -9.09 -7.53
C GLU A 102 0.03 -8.22 -8.77
N THR A 103 1.09 -8.04 -9.58
CA THR A 103 0.97 -7.32 -10.85
C THR A 103 0.00 -8.04 -11.81
N CYS A 104 0.02 -9.38 -11.87
CA CYS A 104 -0.96 -10.14 -12.65
C CYS A 104 -2.39 -9.87 -12.17
N LYS A 105 -2.63 -9.96 -10.85
CA LYS A 105 -3.96 -9.72 -10.27
C LYS A 105 -4.46 -8.29 -10.55
N MET A 106 -3.57 -7.29 -10.43
CA MET A 106 -3.90 -5.90 -10.73
C MET A 106 -4.26 -5.66 -12.21
N ASN A 107 -3.77 -6.50 -13.12
CA ASN A 107 -4.12 -6.48 -14.55
C ASN A 107 -5.23 -7.49 -14.92
N GLY A 108 -5.92 -8.09 -13.94
CA GLY A 108 -7.00 -9.06 -14.19
C GLY A 108 -6.53 -10.42 -14.71
N LEU A 109 -5.22 -10.71 -14.69
CA LEU A 109 -4.67 -11.96 -15.18
C LEU A 109 -4.68 -13.06 -14.11
N ARG A 110 -4.92 -14.29 -14.55
CA ARG A 110 -4.73 -15.50 -13.70
C ARG A 110 -3.23 -15.77 -13.55
N PRO A 111 -2.62 -15.60 -12.35
CA PRO A 111 -1.16 -15.63 -12.21
C PRO A 111 -0.51 -16.95 -12.66
N VAL A 112 -1.14 -18.09 -12.33
CA VAL A 112 -0.64 -19.43 -12.73
C VAL A 112 -0.58 -19.56 -14.25
N LYS A 113 -1.61 -19.08 -14.96
CA LYS A 113 -1.68 -19.15 -16.41
C LYS A 113 -0.62 -18.26 -17.06
N TYR A 114 -0.50 -17.02 -16.58
CA TYR A 114 0.52 -16.08 -17.04
C TYR A 114 1.94 -16.64 -16.86
N ILE A 115 2.26 -17.19 -15.68
CA ILE A 115 3.57 -17.77 -15.40
C ILE A 115 3.86 -18.95 -16.34
N ALA A 116 2.89 -19.85 -16.54
CA ALA A 116 3.05 -20.98 -17.45
C ALA A 116 3.32 -20.51 -18.90
N GLU A 117 2.53 -19.55 -19.40
CA GLU A 117 2.69 -19.00 -20.75
C GLU A 117 4.08 -18.34 -20.94
N ILE A 118 4.56 -17.61 -19.95
CA ILE A 118 5.89 -16.99 -20.01
C ILE A 118 7.00 -18.02 -20.00
N LEU A 119 6.93 -19.02 -19.11
CA LEU A 119 7.95 -20.06 -19.07
C LEU A 119 8.01 -20.79 -20.42
N THR A 120 6.86 -21.09 -21.04
CA THR A 120 6.82 -21.67 -22.39
C THR A 120 7.51 -20.77 -23.42
N LYS A 121 7.17 -19.48 -23.47
CA LYS A 121 7.79 -18.52 -24.42
C LYS A 121 9.30 -18.37 -24.20
N LEU A 122 9.73 -18.28 -22.94
CA LEU A 122 11.16 -18.19 -22.59
C LEU A 122 11.92 -19.45 -23.02
N THR A 123 11.36 -20.65 -22.78
CA THR A 123 11.98 -21.90 -23.22
C THR A 123 12.00 -22.06 -24.74
N ALA A 124 11.10 -21.38 -25.45
CA ALA A 124 11.09 -21.33 -26.92
C ALA A 124 12.08 -20.30 -27.50
N GLY A 125 12.84 -19.59 -26.65
CA GLY A 125 13.86 -18.63 -27.08
C GLY A 125 13.36 -17.19 -27.24
N GLU A 126 12.18 -16.84 -26.70
CA GLU A 126 11.72 -15.46 -26.67
C GLU A 126 12.67 -14.60 -25.81
N THR A 127 13.10 -13.46 -26.36
CA THR A 127 14.05 -12.54 -25.72
C THR A 127 13.47 -11.14 -25.53
N ASN A 128 12.28 -10.87 -26.09
CA ASN A 128 11.57 -9.62 -25.87
C ASN A 128 10.81 -9.64 -24.54
N TYR A 129 11.55 -9.51 -23.43
CA TYR A 129 11.00 -9.52 -22.07
C TYR A 129 9.95 -8.43 -21.83
N MET A 130 10.07 -7.28 -22.50
CA MET A 130 9.10 -6.19 -22.36
C MET A 130 7.71 -6.60 -22.85
N SER A 131 7.63 -7.37 -23.93
CA SER A 131 6.35 -7.91 -24.42
C SER A 131 5.74 -8.95 -23.47
N LEU A 132 6.55 -9.56 -22.62
CA LEU A 132 6.12 -10.57 -21.66
C LEU A 132 5.59 -9.98 -20.36
N LEU A 133 5.68 -8.67 -20.11
CA LEU A 133 5.19 -8.08 -18.87
C LEU A 133 3.67 -8.28 -18.68
N PRO A 134 3.16 -8.34 -17.43
CA PRO A 134 1.73 -8.59 -17.19
C PRO A 134 0.84 -7.51 -17.82
N ILE A 135 1.31 -6.26 -17.82
CA ILE A 135 0.60 -5.10 -18.39
C ILE A 135 0.35 -5.21 -19.90
N ASN A 136 1.16 -6.00 -20.60
CA ASN A 136 1.09 -6.17 -22.06
C ASN A 136 0.32 -7.44 -22.45
N ASN A 137 -0.06 -8.28 -21.49
CA ASN A 137 -0.73 -9.56 -21.72
C ASN A 137 -2.21 -9.52 -21.38
N ASN A 138 -2.89 -8.40 -21.69
CA ASN A 138 -4.35 -8.26 -21.59
C ASN A 138 -5.06 -9.12 -22.65
N LYS A 139 -5.01 -10.44 -22.49
CA LYS A 139 -5.98 -11.32 -23.12
C LYS A 139 -7.20 -11.35 -22.20
N GLU A 140 -8.28 -10.71 -22.66
CA GLU A 140 -9.60 -10.87 -22.06
C GLU A 140 -9.89 -12.37 -21.88
N TYR A 141 -10.22 -12.77 -20.66
CA TYR A 141 -10.85 -14.05 -20.35
C TYR A 141 -12.13 -13.78 -19.58
#